data_AF-A0A1Z4LLZ5-F1
#
_entry.id   AF-A0A1Z4LLZ5-F1
#
_cell.length_a   1.000
_cell.length_b   1.000
_cell.length_c   1.000
_cell.angle_alpha   90.00
_cell.angle_beta   90.00
_cell.angle_gamma   90.00
#
_symmetry.space_group_name_H-M   'P 1'
#
loop_
_entity.id
_entity.type
_entity.pdbx_description
1 polymer ?
#
loop_
_entity_poly.entity_id
_entity_poly.type
_entity_poly.pdbx_seq_one_letter_code
_entity_poly.pdbx_strand_id
1 'polypeptide(L)'
;MTSNRINIFEAIQTGESSQIIELINQGINLNQEIEDEETPLSKAIKLGNINIIILLIESGADCEQLCLNSAFTPLSLACELGNKEIVQLLVDRKRE
;
A
#
# COMPACT_ATOMS: atom_id res chain seq x y z
N MET A 1 2.88 15.72 -26.37
CA MET A 1 3.50 15.54 -25.06
C MET A 1 2.53 14.71 -24.23
N THR A 2 2.63 13.39 -24.31
CA THR A 2 1.86 12.51 -23.43
C THR A 2 2.44 12.74 -22.03
N SER A 3 1.73 13.47 -21.17
CA SER A 3 2.07 13.50 -19.75
C SER A 3 2.10 12.06 -19.29
N ASN A 4 3.29 11.52 -19.06
CA ASN A 4 3.46 10.23 -18.41
C ASN A 4 2.98 10.44 -16.97
N ARG A 5 1.68 10.28 -16.74
CA ARG A 5 1.13 10.39 -15.39
C ARG A 5 1.63 9.16 -14.64
N ILE A 6 2.56 9.39 -13.73
CA ILE A 6 3.05 8.37 -12.79
C ILE A 6 1.83 7.84 -12.03
N ASN A 7 1.63 6.52 -12.04
CA ASN A 7 0.57 5.89 -11.27
C ASN A 7 1.04 5.65 -9.82
N ILE A 8 0.11 5.40 -8.90
CA ILE A 8 0.45 5.21 -7.48
C ILE A 8 1.39 4.02 -7.26
N PHE A 9 1.32 3.00 -8.10
CA PHE A 9 2.12 1.80 -8.02
C PHE A 9 3.59 2.02 -8.45
N GLU A 10 3.83 2.79 -9.52
CA GLU A 10 5.17 3.22 -9.94
C GLU A 10 5.79 4.12 -8.87
N ALA A 11 5.02 5.04 -8.27
CA ALA A 11 5.47 5.85 -7.14
C ALA A 11 5.84 4.98 -5.90
N ILE A 12 5.04 3.95 -5.61
CA ILE A 12 5.33 2.97 -4.54
C ILE A 12 6.59 2.16 -4.86
N GLN A 13 6.77 1.76 -6.12
CA GLN A 13 7.90 0.95 -6.57
C GLN A 13 9.22 1.73 -6.58
N THR A 14 9.20 3.01 -6.92
CA THR A 14 10.39 3.88 -6.86
C THR A 14 10.77 4.24 -5.43
N GLY A 15 9.82 4.18 -4.48
CA GLY A 15 10.06 4.51 -3.09
C GLY A 15 9.89 6.01 -2.76
N GLU A 16 9.48 6.81 -3.75
CA GLU A 16 9.42 8.28 -3.66
C GLU A 16 8.14 8.75 -2.95
N SER A 17 8.22 8.94 -1.63
CA SER A 17 7.06 9.32 -0.80
C SER A 17 6.40 10.63 -1.25
N SER A 18 7.17 11.57 -1.82
CA SER A 18 6.65 12.84 -2.34
C SER A 18 5.64 12.64 -3.47
N GLN A 19 5.90 11.69 -4.38
CA GLN A 19 5.00 11.39 -5.50
C GLN A 19 3.72 10.72 -4.99
N ILE A 20 3.85 9.82 -4.00
CA ILE A 20 2.71 9.16 -3.35
C ILE A 20 1.80 10.20 -2.68
N ILE A 21 2.38 11.14 -1.93
CA ILE A 21 1.65 12.25 -1.30
C ILE A 21 0.97 13.13 -2.34
N GLU A 22 1.66 13.49 -3.43
CA GLU A 22 1.08 14.31 -4.49
C GLU A 22 -0.14 13.62 -5.11
N LEU A 23 -0.06 12.33 -5.42
CA LEU A 23 -1.17 11.55 -5.97
C LEU A 23 -2.34 11.45 -4.99
N ILE A 24 -2.07 11.21 -3.70
CA ILE A 24 -3.10 11.20 -2.64
C ILE A 24 -3.80 12.56 -2.56
N ASN A 25 -3.05 13.65 -2.63
CA ASN A 25 -3.59 15.02 -2.65
C ASN A 25 -4.42 15.34 -3.91
N GLN A 26 -4.22 14.62 -5.00
CA GLN A 26 -5.08 14.71 -6.19
C GLN A 26 -6.44 14.02 -6.00
N GLY A 27 -6.67 13.37 -4.84
CA GLY A 27 -7.93 12.76 -4.48
C GLY A 27 -8.11 11.33 -4.99
N ILE A 28 -7.01 10.61 -5.24
CA ILE A 28 -7.10 9.18 -5.59
C ILE A 28 -7.71 8.40 -4.43
N ASN A 29 -8.47 7.36 -4.76
CA ASN A 29 -9.00 6.44 -3.76
C ASN A 29 -8.12 5.19 -3.69
N LEU A 30 -7.24 5.14 -2.68
CA LEU A 30 -6.28 4.05 -2.48
C LEU A 30 -6.92 2.64 -2.46
N ASN A 31 -8.20 2.54 -2.11
CA ASN A 31 -8.92 1.27 -2.00
C ASN A 31 -9.57 0.84 -3.32
N GLN A 32 -9.66 1.74 -4.30
CA GLN A 32 -10.16 1.45 -5.66
C GLN A 32 -9.04 1.30 -6.68
N GLU A 33 -7.84 1.81 -6.37
CA GLU A 33 -6.66 1.58 -7.19
C GLU A 33 -6.24 0.11 -7.08
N ILE A 34 -6.22 -0.57 -8.23
CA ILE A 34 -5.82 -1.98 -8.33
C ILE A 34 -4.98 -2.14 -9.58
N GLU A 35 -3.76 -2.66 -9.43
CA GLU A 35 -2.86 -3.01 -10.53
C GLU A 35 -2.27 -4.39 -10.25
N ASP A 36 -2.22 -5.26 -11.26
CA ASP A 36 -1.77 -6.65 -11.12
C ASP A 36 -2.44 -7.42 -9.97
N GLU A 37 -3.73 -7.14 -9.75
CA GLU A 37 -4.54 -7.75 -8.67
C GLU A 37 -4.04 -7.38 -7.24
N GLU A 38 -3.26 -6.31 -7.13
CA GLU A 38 -2.71 -5.76 -5.90
C GLU A 38 -3.33 -4.40 -5.58
N THR A 39 -3.63 -4.17 -4.30
CA THR A 39 -3.87 -2.81 -3.78
C THR A 39 -2.54 -2.10 -3.53
N PRO A 40 -2.52 -0.74 -3.51
CA PRO A 40 -1.34 0.04 -3.13
C PRO A 40 -0.70 -0.43 -1.82
N LEU A 41 -1.52 -0.73 -0.80
CA LEU A 41 -1.06 -1.22 0.49
C LEU A 41 -0.39 -2.60 0.36
N SER A 42 -1.00 -3.52 -0.39
CA SER A 42 -0.41 -4.85 -0.60
C SER A 42 0.92 -4.79 -1.38
N LYS A 43 1.05 -3.87 -2.35
CA LYS A 43 2.31 -3.62 -3.07
C LYS A 43 3.40 -3.14 -2.11
N ALA A 44 3.09 -2.14 -1.29
CA ALA A 44 4.04 -1.59 -0.32
C ALA A 44 4.50 -2.65 0.70
N ILE A 45 3.60 -3.55 1.12
CA ILE A 45 3.92 -4.68 2.00
C ILE A 45 4.87 -5.68 1.33
N LYS A 46 4.64 -6.03 0.05
CA LYS A 46 5.55 -6.90 -0.71
C LYS A 46 6.93 -6.31 -0.91
N LEU A 47 7.01 -4.99 -1.11
CA LEU A 47 8.28 -4.27 -1.19
C LEU A 47 8.98 -4.13 0.16
N GLY A 48 8.25 -4.32 1.27
CA GLY A 48 8.78 -4.21 2.63
C GLY A 48 9.08 -2.77 3.06
N ASN A 49 8.56 -1.76 2.36
CA ASN A 49 8.87 -0.36 2.66
C ASN A 49 7.92 0.18 3.74
N ILE A 50 8.37 0.11 4.99
CA ILE A 50 7.61 0.51 6.17
C ILE A 50 7.12 1.96 6.10
N ASN A 51 7.95 2.89 5.62
CA ASN A 51 7.57 4.31 5.54
C ASN A 51 6.38 4.51 4.60
N ILE A 52 6.35 3.80 3.47
CA ILE A 52 5.23 3.86 2.53
C ILE A 52 3.99 3.17 3.10
N ILE A 53 4.16 2.04 3.79
CA ILE A 53 3.05 1.35 4.46
C ILE A 53 2.37 2.28 5.46
N ILE A 54 3.16 2.96 6.31
CA ILE A 54 2.65 3.96 7.26
C ILE A 54 1.89 5.07 6.53
N LEU A 55 2.51 5.64 5.50
CA LEU A 55 1.93 6.73 4.72
C LEU A 55 0.57 6.35 4.12
N LEU A 56 0.46 5.17 3.52
CA LEU A 56 -0.78 4.68 2.91
C LEU A 56 -1.87 4.44 3.96
N ILE A 57 -1.52 3.83 5.11
CA ILE A 57 -2.46 3.60 6.22
C ILE A 57 -2.97 4.93 6.79
N GLU A 58 -2.08 5.88 7.04
CA GLU A 58 -2.43 7.23 7.53
C GLU A 58 -3.28 8.02 6.53
N SER A 59 -3.17 7.67 5.24
CA SER A 59 -3.97 8.24 4.16
C SER A 59 -5.29 7.50 3.93
N GLY A 60 -5.66 6.54 4.79
CA GLY A 60 -6.95 5.83 4.74
C GLY A 60 -6.98 4.57 3.90
N ALA A 61 -5.82 3.96 3.61
CA ALA A 61 -5.78 2.64 2.99
C ALA A 61 -6.41 1.57 3.90
N ASP A 62 -7.27 0.74 3.33
CA ASP A 62 -7.97 -0.31 4.05
C ASP A 62 -7.02 -1.49 4.36
N CYS A 63 -6.77 -1.69 5.65
CA CYS A 63 -5.92 -2.77 6.16
C CYS A 63 -6.58 -4.15 6.10
N GLU A 64 -7.89 -4.23 5.83
CA GLU A 64 -8.65 -5.47 5.68
C GLU A 64 -8.91 -5.83 4.21
N GLN A 65 -8.68 -4.90 3.28
CA GLN A 65 -8.96 -5.13 1.87
C GLN A 65 -8.09 -6.25 1.31
N LEU A 66 -8.74 -7.29 0.76
CA LEU A 66 -8.06 -8.44 0.20
C LEU A 66 -7.24 -8.06 -1.03
N CYS A 67 -6.00 -8.52 -1.05
CA CYS A 67 -5.22 -8.64 -2.29
C CYS A 67 -5.94 -9.64 -3.20
N LEU A 68 -6.27 -9.23 -4.42
CA LEU A 68 -7.09 -10.02 -5.32
C LEU A 68 -6.34 -11.25 -5.87
N ASN A 69 -5.01 -11.15 -6.00
CA ASN A 69 -4.17 -12.25 -6.52
C ASN A 69 -4.18 -13.49 -5.62
N SER A 70 -4.19 -13.29 -4.30
CA SER A 70 -3.99 -14.38 -3.34
C SER A 70 -5.09 -14.47 -2.28
N ALA A 71 -6.14 -13.66 -2.42
CA ALA A 71 -7.21 -13.50 -1.44
C ALA A 71 -6.69 -13.26 0.00
N PHE A 72 -5.49 -12.67 0.12
CA PHE A 72 -4.86 -12.39 1.40
C PHE A 72 -5.21 -10.99 1.87
N THR A 73 -5.57 -10.86 3.14
CA THR A 73 -5.50 -9.57 3.84
C THR A 73 -4.05 -9.05 3.88
N PRO A 74 -3.84 -7.73 3.97
CA PRO A 74 -2.54 -7.11 4.23
C PRO A 74 -1.80 -7.78 5.40
N LEU A 75 -2.52 -8.11 6.49
CA LEU A 75 -1.96 -8.79 7.64
C LEU A 75 -1.50 -10.23 7.33
N SER A 76 -2.33 -11.03 6.65
CA SER A 76 -1.95 -12.39 6.26
C SER A 76 -0.77 -12.40 5.29
N LEU A 77 -0.70 -11.42 4.38
CA LEU A 77 0.42 -11.25 3.46
C LEU A 77 1.71 -10.91 4.23
N ALA A 78 1.66 -9.98 5.20
CA ALA A 78 2.81 -9.68 6.05
C ALA A 78 3.29 -10.89 6.86
N CYS A 79 2.35 -11.72 7.34
CA CYS A 79 2.65 -12.98 8.01
C CYS A 79 3.32 -14.00 7.09
N GLU A 80 2.84 -14.15 5.85
CA GLU A 80 3.41 -15.06 4.85
C GLU A 80 4.84 -14.65 4.48
N LEU A 81 5.08 -13.34 4.32
CA LEU A 81 6.41 -12.79 4.06
C LEU A 81 7.36 -12.90 5.27
N GLY A 82 6.84 -13.28 6.44
CA GLY A 82 7.61 -13.43 7.68
C GLY A 82 8.14 -12.10 8.24
N ASN A 83 7.62 -10.96 7.77
CA ASN A 83 8.09 -9.65 8.19
C ASN A 83 7.40 -9.22 9.49
N LYS A 84 8.02 -9.56 10.61
CA LYS A 84 7.52 -9.28 11.97
C LYS A 84 7.22 -7.80 12.21
N GLU A 85 8.01 -6.91 11.62
CA GLU A 85 7.86 -5.46 11.82
C GLU A 85 6.58 -4.95 11.16
N ILE A 86 6.30 -5.37 9.93
CA ILE A 86 5.06 -5.03 9.21
C ILE A 86 3.85 -5.67 9.89
N VAL A 87 3.98 -6.93 10.36
CA VAL A 87 2.91 -7.59 11.12
C VAL A 87 2.57 -6.79 12.37
N GLN A 88 3.58 -6.37 13.14
CA GLN A 88 3.36 -5.59 14.35
C GLN A 88 2.68 -4.26 14.03
N LEU A 89 3.14 -3.57 12.99
CA LEU A 89 2.57 -2.31 12.52
C LEU A 89 1.09 -2.44 12.16
N LEU A 90 0.72 -3.45 11.37
CA LEU A 90 -0.67 -3.70 10.97
C LEU A 90 -1.54 -4.11 12.17
N VAL A 91 -1.00 -4.90 13.11
CA VAL A 91 -1.73 -5.30 14.33
C VAL A 91 -2.00 -4.11 15.24
N ASP A 92 -1.02 -3.22 15.41
CA ASP A 92 -1.18 -2.03 16.24
C ASP A 92 -2.23 -1.08 15.67
N ARG A 93 -2.27 -0.93 14.33
CA ARG A 93 -3.29 -0.11 13.63
C ARG A 93 -4.70 -0.70 13.65
N LYS A 94 -4.86 -2.01 13.85
CA LYS A 94 -6.19 -2.65 14.05
C LYS A 94 -6.79 -2.38 15.44
N ARG A 95 -6.00 -1.91 16.40
CA ARG A 95 -6.39 -1.77 17.81
C ARG A 95 -6.87 -0.36 18.18
N GLU A 96 -6.80 0.58 17.25
CA GLU A 96 -7.33 1.94 17.37
C GLU A 96 -8.77 2.02 16.84
#